data_AF-M5BV71-F1
#
_entry.id   AF-M5BV71-F1
#
_cell.length_a   1.000
_cell.length_b   1.000
_cell.length_c   1.000
_cell.angle_alpha   90.00
_cell.angle_beta   90.00
_cell.angle_gamma   90.00
#
_symmetry.space_group_name_H-M   'P 1'
#
loop_
_entity.id
_entity.type
_entity.pdbx_description
1 polymer ?
#
loop_
_entity_poly.entity_id
_entity_poly.type
_entity_poly.pdbx_seq_one_letter_code
_entity_poly.pdbx_strand_id
1 'polypeptide(L)'
;MTANNVKEEEVLPPKDDDPDGLKLLSQANPIEQALKLLRPLEALQVQDISVWLAIYDVAIRRKKYLQALKALNAVKKLSPDHHELHWRIVDFRLQTASEAALDASVKATIDRSLNKLIPLQQSPEAFNTEYLQRVSTPGAKFGSALAVLKIHGAEAGQAEAEGLVFQTLHPEAKASILAPTFSKT
;
A
#
# COMPACT_ATOMS: atom_id res chain seq x y z
N MET A 1 -7.88 -4.03 -69.08
CA MET A 1 -7.23 -4.60 -67.88
C MET A 1 -6.08 -3.69 -67.49
N THR A 2 -6.29 -2.79 -66.53
CA THR A 2 -5.21 -2.02 -65.89
C THR A 2 -5.27 -2.32 -64.41
N ALA A 3 -4.27 -3.09 -63.94
CA ALA A 3 -4.13 -3.48 -62.55
C ALA A 3 -3.75 -2.25 -61.72
N ASN A 4 -4.65 -1.80 -60.85
CA ASN A 4 -4.32 -0.88 -59.77
C ASN A 4 -3.57 -1.68 -58.70
N ASN A 5 -2.25 -1.59 -58.71
CA ASN A 5 -1.40 -2.09 -57.63
C ASN A 5 -1.46 -1.07 -56.49
N VAL A 6 -2.36 -1.30 -55.53
CA VAL A 6 -2.38 -0.57 -54.26
C VAL A 6 -1.15 -1.04 -53.48
N LYS A 7 -0.12 -0.19 -53.42
CA LYS A 7 0.98 -0.38 -52.47
C LYS A 7 0.39 -0.24 -51.06
N GLU A 8 0.23 -1.36 -50.37
CA GLU A 8 0.02 -1.38 -48.92
C GLU A 8 1.26 -0.73 -48.30
N GLU A 9 1.11 0.51 -47.82
CA GLU A 9 2.12 1.14 -46.98
C GLU A 9 2.18 0.37 -45.67
N GLU A 10 3.18 -0.49 -45.53
CA GLU A 10 3.51 -1.19 -44.30
C GLU A 10 3.85 -0.12 -43.24
N VAL A 11 2.90 0.20 -42.37
CA VAL A 11 3.11 1.15 -41.27
C VAL A 11 4.07 0.49 -40.29
N LEU A 12 5.37 0.80 -40.44
CA LEU A 12 6.38 0.38 -39.50
C LEU A 12 6.00 0.88 -38.09
N PRO A 13 6.10 0.04 -37.06
CA PRO A 13 5.78 0.46 -35.70
C PRO A 13 6.66 1.66 -35.34
N PRO A 14 6.10 2.67 -34.63
CA PRO A 14 6.85 3.85 -34.25
C PRO A 14 8.12 3.45 -33.51
N LYS A 15 9.25 4.01 -33.93
CA LYS A 15 10.54 3.78 -33.30
C LYS A 15 10.47 4.24 -31.84
N ASP A 16 10.89 3.39 -30.92
CA ASP A 16 10.95 3.73 -29.50
C ASP A 16 12.05 4.78 -29.28
N ASP A 17 11.64 5.94 -28.75
CA ASP A 17 12.52 7.07 -28.45
C ASP A 17 13.19 6.96 -27.07
N ASP A 18 12.86 5.96 -26.25
CA ASP A 18 13.46 5.72 -24.92
C ASP A 18 13.76 4.22 -24.67
N PRO A 19 14.54 3.55 -25.54
CA PRO A 19 14.77 2.10 -25.46
C PRO A 19 15.43 1.65 -24.15
N ASP A 20 16.25 2.52 -23.54
CA ASP A 20 16.94 2.25 -22.27
C ASP A 20 16.14 2.73 -21.04
N GLY A 21 14.99 3.38 -21.22
CA GLY A 21 14.15 3.91 -20.13
C GLY A 21 14.75 5.08 -19.35
N LEU A 22 15.82 5.70 -19.85
CA LEU A 22 16.54 6.78 -19.16
C LEU A 22 15.68 8.05 -19.04
N LYS A 23 14.80 8.32 -20.01
CA LYS A 23 13.87 9.45 -19.92
C LYS A 23 12.78 9.19 -18.87
N LEU A 24 12.28 7.96 -18.77
CA LEU A 24 11.34 7.55 -17.72
C LEU A 24 11.95 7.67 -16.32
N LEU A 25 13.20 7.25 -16.14
CA LEU A 25 13.92 7.39 -14.86
C LEU A 25 14.17 8.86 -14.48
N SER A 26 14.42 9.72 -15.46
CA SER A 26 14.73 11.14 -15.24
C SER A 26 13.49 12.03 -15.04
N GLN A 27 12.30 11.45 -14.83
CA GLN A 27 11.09 12.25 -14.70
C GLN A 27 11.04 13.05 -13.39
N ALA A 28 10.68 14.33 -13.51
CA ALA A 28 10.57 15.25 -12.38
C ALA A 28 9.47 14.89 -11.36
N ASN A 29 8.40 14.21 -11.78
CA ASN A 29 7.22 13.96 -10.95
C ASN A 29 6.86 12.47 -10.89
N PRO A 30 7.71 11.61 -10.28
CA PRO A 30 7.52 10.15 -10.30
C PRO A 30 6.19 9.71 -9.64
N ILE A 31 5.74 10.43 -8.61
CA ILE A 31 4.49 10.14 -7.90
C ILE A 31 3.25 10.37 -8.79
N GLU A 32 3.26 11.40 -9.65
CA GLU A 32 2.17 11.65 -10.59
C GLU A 32 2.11 10.60 -11.71
N GLN A 33 3.26 10.01 -12.05
CA GLN A 33 3.32 8.94 -13.05
C GLN A 33 2.83 7.62 -12.49
N ALA A 34 3.22 7.29 -11.26
CA ALA A 34 2.65 6.17 -10.52
C ALA A 34 1.12 6.29 -10.43
N LEU A 35 0.60 7.50 -10.16
CA LEU A 35 -0.84 7.73 -10.15
C LEU A 35 -1.49 7.44 -11.52
N LYS A 36 -0.89 7.86 -12.64
CA LYS A 36 -1.46 7.57 -13.98
C LYS A 36 -1.58 6.08 -14.22
N LEU A 37 -0.60 5.28 -13.79
CA LEU A 37 -0.63 3.82 -13.89
C LEU A 37 -1.69 3.21 -12.98
N LEU A 38 -1.89 3.77 -11.78
CA LEU A 38 -2.85 3.24 -10.80
C LEU A 38 -4.31 3.65 -11.09
N ARG A 39 -4.56 4.78 -11.76
CA ARG A 39 -5.92 5.29 -12.03
C ARG A 39 -6.84 4.26 -12.73
N PRO A 40 -6.42 3.58 -13.82
CA PRO A 40 -7.25 2.56 -14.45
C PRO A 40 -7.59 1.41 -13.48
N LEU A 41 -6.62 0.98 -12.67
CA LEU A 41 -6.81 -0.09 -11.70
C LEU A 41 -7.77 0.30 -10.58
N GLU A 42 -7.68 1.54 -10.10
CA GLU A 42 -8.63 2.11 -9.15
C GLU A 42 -10.05 2.18 -9.74
N ALA A 43 -10.18 2.61 -11.00
CA ALA A 43 -11.46 2.71 -11.70
C ALA A 43 -12.13 1.35 -11.90
N LEU A 44 -11.34 0.32 -12.21
CA LEU A 44 -11.81 -1.06 -12.34
C LEU A 44 -12.10 -1.75 -11.01
N GLN A 45 -11.76 -1.11 -9.88
CA GLN A 45 -11.90 -1.69 -8.53
C GLN A 45 -11.32 -3.10 -8.42
N VAL A 46 -10.09 -3.26 -8.90
CA VAL A 46 -9.41 -4.56 -8.93
C VAL A 46 -9.41 -5.23 -7.55
N GLN A 47 -9.64 -6.53 -7.50
CA GLN A 47 -9.66 -7.30 -6.26
C GLN A 47 -8.24 -7.74 -5.88
N ASP A 48 -7.29 -6.80 -5.87
CA ASP A 48 -5.88 -7.04 -5.58
C ASP A 48 -5.39 -6.14 -4.44
N ILE A 49 -4.94 -6.76 -3.37
CA ILE A 49 -4.47 -6.06 -2.16
C ILE A 49 -3.25 -5.19 -2.46
N SER A 50 -2.28 -5.69 -3.22
CA SER A 50 -1.04 -4.99 -3.55
C SER A 50 -1.32 -3.70 -4.32
N VAL A 51 -2.30 -3.74 -5.23
CA VAL A 51 -2.72 -2.54 -5.98
C VAL A 51 -3.31 -1.49 -5.05
N TRP A 52 -4.23 -1.87 -4.16
CA TRP A 52 -4.83 -0.92 -3.22
C TRP A 52 -3.81 -0.36 -2.22
N LEU A 53 -2.85 -1.17 -1.77
CA LEU A 53 -1.74 -0.70 -0.93
C LEU A 53 -0.85 0.31 -1.68
N ALA A 54 -0.57 0.08 -2.97
CA ALA A 54 0.14 1.03 -3.81
C ALA A 54 -0.65 2.35 -4.02
N ILE A 55 -1.97 2.26 -4.19
CA ILE A 55 -2.87 3.43 -4.25
C ILE A 55 -2.79 4.23 -2.94
N TYR A 56 -2.82 3.55 -1.78
CA TYR A 56 -2.62 4.20 -0.49
C TYR A 56 -1.25 4.91 -0.44
N ASP A 57 -0.17 4.23 -0.79
CA ASP A 57 1.20 4.74 -0.70
C ASP A 57 1.43 5.95 -1.62
N VAL A 58 0.77 6.01 -2.78
CA VAL A 58 0.77 7.19 -3.66
C VAL A 58 -0.11 8.30 -3.08
N ALA A 59 -1.32 7.98 -2.61
CA ALA A 59 -2.25 8.98 -2.08
C ALA A 59 -1.70 9.68 -0.83
N ILE A 60 -1.05 8.95 0.08
CA ILE A 60 -0.50 9.51 1.32
C ILE A 60 0.67 10.46 1.03
N ARG A 61 1.58 10.10 0.12
CA ARG A 61 2.69 10.97 -0.33
C ARG A 61 2.21 12.23 -1.04
N ARG A 62 1.04 12.17 -1.68
CA ARG A 62 0.36 13.34 -2.30
C ARG A 62 -0.52 14.13 -1.31
N LYS A 63 -0.55 13.74 -0.03
CA LYS A 63 -1.44 14.32 0.99
C LYS A 63 -2.92 14.26 0.62
N LYS A 64 -3.34 13.25 -0.15
CA LYS A 64 -4.74 12.98 -0.53
C LYS A 64 -5.37 11.99 0.45
N TYR A 65 -5.58 12.42 1.70
CA TYR A 65 -5.96 11.54 2.82
C TYR A 65 -7.29 10.78 2.62
N LEU A 66 -8.29 11.39 1.98
CA LEU A 66 -9.55 10.70 1.69
C LEU A 66 -9.39 9.55 0.68
N GLN A 67 -8.50 9.73 -0.31
CA GLN A 67 -8.16 8.67 -1.27
C GLN A 67 -7.36 7.55 -0.58
N ALA A 68 -6.42 7.92 0.30
CA ALA A 68 -5.68 6.96 1.12
C ALA A 68 -6.64 6.14 2.01
N LEU A 69 -7.57 6.79 2.68
CA LEU A 69 -8.59 6.13 3.51
C LEU A 69 -9.51 5.22 2.70
N LYS A 70 -9.91 5.63 1.49
CA LYS A 70 -10.66 4.77 0.56
C LYS A 70 -9.88 3.48 0.25
N ALA A 71 -8.58 3.61 -0.03
CA ALA A 71 -7.73 2.46 -0.32
C ALA A 71 -7.58 1.51 0.87
N LEU A 72 -7.38 2.03 2.09
CA LEU A 72 -7.35 1.20 3.31
C LEU A 72 -8.65 0.44 3.52
N ASN A 73 -9.80 1.09 3.28
CA ASN A 73 -11.11 0.42 3.36
C ASN A 73 -11.29 -0.65 2.29
N ALA A 74 -10.76 -0.46 1.08
CA ALA A 74 -10.77 -1.47 0.03
C ALA A 74 -9.96 -2.71 0.46
N VAL A 75 -8.74 -2.52 0.97
CA VAL A 75 -7.93 -3.63 1.50
C VAL A 75 -8.62 -4.30 2.69
N LYS A 76 -9.23 -3.54 3.62
CA LYS A 76 -9.96 -4.09 4.76
C LYS A 76 -11.09 -5.03 4.34
N LYS A 77 -11.79 -4.70 3.25
CA LYS A 77 -12.85 -5.56 2.68
C LYS A 77 -12.31 -6.86 2.09
N LEU A 78 -11.12 -6.81 1.48
CA LEU A 78 -10.47 -7.97 0.87
C LEU A 78 -9.84 -8.89 1.91
N SER A 79 -9.07 -8.32 2.85
CA SER A 79 -8.37 -9.07 3.89
C SER A 79 -8.22 -8.21 5.15
N PRO A 80 -9.11 -8.41 6.15
CA PRO A 80 -9.20 -7.52 7.31
C PRO A 80 -8.01 -7.61 8.27
N ASP A 81 -7.28 -8.72 8.26
CA ASP A 81 -6.12 -9.02 9.11
C ASP A 81 -4.81 -9.05 8.30
N HIS A 82 -4.78 -8.41 7.13
CA HIS A 82 -3.57 -8.32 6.31
C HIS A 82 -2.49 -7.50 7.04
N HIS A 83 -1.28 -8.05 7.15
CA HIS A 83 -0.19 -7.39 7.88
C HIS A 83 0.22 -6.04 7.30
N GLU A 84 0.19 -5.90 5.97
CA GLU A 84 0.47 -4.62 5.31
C GLU A 84 -0.63 -3.57 5.48
N LEU A 85 -1.87 -4.00 5.76
CA LEU A 85 -2.95 -3.09 6.10
C LEU A 85 -2.72 -2.54 7.50
N HIS A 86 -2.38 -3.42 8.46
CA HIS A 86 -2.23 -3.07 9.87
C HIS A 86 -1.32 -1.86 10.11
N TRP A 87 -0.06 -1.94 9.66
CA TRP A 87 0.90 -0.85 9.88
C TRP A 87 0.53 0.42 9.11
N ARG A 88 -0.13 0.30 7.95
CA ARG A 88 -0.58 1.46 7.17
C ARG A 88 -1.74 2.19 7.83
N ILE A 89 -2.62 1.51 8.57
CA ILE A 89 -3.63 2.21 9.35
C ILE A 89 -2.97 2.99 10.50
N VAL A 90 -1.94 2.42 11.15
CA VAL A 90 -1.13 3.12 12.15
C VAL A 90 -0.44 4.35 11.55
N ASP A 91 0.27 4.18 10.43
CA ASP A 91 0.92 5.26 9.68
C ASP A 91 -0.08 6.37 9.29
N PHE A 92 -1.24 6.01 8.75
CA PHE A 92 -2.30 6.96 8.38
C PHE A 92 -2.79 7.78 9.58
N ARG A 93 -3.00 7.12 10.72
CA ARG A 93 -3.42 7.79 11.96
C ARG A 93 -2.37 8.81 12.43
N LEU A 94 -1.09 8.44 12.43
CA LEU A 94 -0.02 9.33 12.86
C LEU A 94 0.16 10.52 11.91
N GLN A 95 0.05 10.29 10.59
CA GLN A 95 0.15 11.36 9.60
C GLN A 95 -1.04 12.32 9.64
N THR A 96 -2.26 11.83 9.84
CA THR A 96 -3.45 12.70 9.92
C THR A 96 -3.56 13.44 11.26
N ALA A 97 -3.02 12.86 12.34
CA ALA A 97 -2.92 13.54 13.63
C ALA A 97 -1.94 14.72 13.58
N SER A 98 -0.81 14.56 12.88
CA SER A 98 0.25 15.59 12.76
C SER A 98 0.02 16.61 11.64
N GLU A 99 -0.91 16.35 10.71
CA GLU A 99 -1.18 17.29 9.60
C GLU A 99 -2.08 18.45 10.04
N ALA A 100 -1.47 19.65 10.12
CA ALA A 100 -2.13 20.89 10.51
C ALA A 100 -2.91 21.55 9.36
N ALA A 101 -2.61 21.22 8.10
CA ALA A 101 -3.26 21.82 6.94
C ALA A 101 -4.65 21.24 6.61
N LEU A 102 -5.16 20.28 7.40
CA LEU A 102 -6.46 19.68 7.19
C LEU A 102 -7.59 20.57 7.70
N ASP A 103 -8.56 20.82 6.85
CA ASP A 103 -9.83 21.45 7.24
C ASP A 103 -10.56 20.62 8.31
N ALA A 104 -11.23 21.30 9.24
CA ALA A 104 -11.91 20.67 10.37
C ALA A 104 -13.00 19.67 9.94
N SER A 105 -13.73 19.96 8.87
CA SER A 105 -14.77 19.06 8.33
C SER A 105 -14.16 17.79 7.73
N VAL A 106 -13.05 17.95 7.01
CA VAL A 106 -12.31 16.82 6.43
C VAL A 106 -11.71 15.97 7.55
N LYS A 107 -11.11 16.58 8.57
CA LYS A 107 -10.56 15.90 9.74
C LYS A 107 -11.63 15.11 10.49
N ALA A 108 -12.80 15.71 10.76
CA ALA A 108 -13.91 15.01 11.41
C ALA A 108 -14.42 13.80 10.60
N THR A 109 -14.42 13.90 9.26
CA THR A 109 -14.79 12.80 8.37
C THR A 109 -13.77 11.67 8.39
N ILE A 110 -12.48 12.03 8.40
CA ILE A 110 -11.37 11.09 8.54
C ILE A 110 -11.48 10.37 9.88
N ASP A 111 -11.60 11.10 10.99
CA ASP A 111 -11.69 10.54 12.34
C ASP A 111 -12.87 9.57 12.49
N ARG A 112 -14.06 9.96 12.02
CA ARG A 112 -15.25 9.07 12.03
C ARG A 112 -15.00 7.76 11.29
N SER A 113 -14.33 7.83 10.15
CA SER A 113 -14.07 6.67 9.30
C SER A 113 -12.92 5.82 9.86
N LEU A 114 -11.88 6.47 10.37
CA LEU A 114 -10.75 5.83 11.02
C LEU A 114 -11.17 5.08 12.27
N ASN A 115 -12.13 5.61 13.03
CA ASN A 115 -12.72 4.93 14.19
C ASN A 115 -13.36 3.57 13.86
N LYS A 116 -13.73 3.33 12.60
CA LYS A 116 -14.22 2.02 12.13
C LYS A 116 -13.09 1.02 11.85
N LEU A 117 -11.87 1.51 11.64
CA LEU A 117 -10.68 0.71 11.37
C LEU A 117 -9.86 0.46 12.64
N ILE A 118 -9.64 1.51 13.44
CA ILE A 118 -8.99 1.50 14.75
C ILE A 118 -9.80 2.40 15.68
N PRO A 119 -10.28 1.90 16.84
CA PRO A 119 -10.90 2.75 17.84
C PRO A 119 -9.98 3.92 18.22
N LEU A 120 -10.44 5.16 18.04
CA LEU A 120 -9.58 6.34 18.26
C LEU A 120 -9.13 6.51 19.72
N GLN A 121 -9.88 5.93 20.67
CA GLN A 121 -9.53 5.92 22.09
C GLN A 121 -8.36 4.98 22.42
N GLN A 122 -8.15 3.96 21.59
CA GLN A 122 -7.04 3.04 21.75
C GLN A 122 -5.75 3.69 21.28
N SER A 123 -4.62 3.50 21.96
CA SER A 123 -3.33 4.02 21.46
C SER A 123 -2.82 3.18 20.27
N PRO A 124 -1.97 3.73 19.39
CA PRO A 124 -1.32 2.95 18.34
C PRO A 124 -0.56 1.71 18.85
N GLU A 125 0.08 1.81 20.02
CA GLU A 125 0.80 0.73 20.69
C GLU A 125 -0.16 -0.38 21.12
N ALA A 126 -1.23 -0.02 21.83
CA ALA A 126 -2.24 -0.98 22.28
C ALA A 126 -2.89 -1.70 21.09
N PHE A 127 -3.18 -0.98 20.01
CA PHE A 127 -3.69 -1.56 18.77
C PHE A 127 -2.70 -2.56 18.17
N ASN A 128 -1.40 -2.26 18.20
CA ASN A 128 -0.37 -3.14 17.69
C ASN A 128 -0.21 -4.43 18.53
N THR A 129 -0.26 -4.30 19.86
CA THR A 129 -0.24 -5.44 20.78
C THR A 129 -1.44 -6.37 20.57
N GLU A 130 -2.65 -5.81 20.49
CA GLU A 130 -3.87 -6.60 20.25
C GLU A 130 -3.86 -7.32 18.89
N TYR A 131 -3.29 -6.68 17.86
CA TYR A 131 -3.14 -7.31 16.56
C TYR A 131 -2.27 -8.56 16.62
N LEU A 132 -1.12 -8.52 17.31
CA LEU A 132 -0.25 -9.69 17.48
C LEU A 132 -0.87 -10.79 18.33
N GLN A 133 -1.66 -10.43 19.35
CA GLN A 133 -2.39 -11.39 20.16
C GLN A 133 -3.44 -12.14 19.33
N ARG A 134 -4.12 -11.44 18.42
CA ARG A 134 -5.13 -12.02 17.52
C ARG A 134 -4.52 -12.81 16.36
N VAL A 135 -3.44 -12.29 15.77
CA VAL A 135 -2.83 -12.81 14.55
C VAL A 135 -1.35 -13.08 14.80
N SER A 136 -1.02 -14.34 15.10
CA SER A 136 0.36 -14.76 15.38
C SER A 136 0.97 -15.50 14.18
N THR A 137 1.07 -14.80 13.05
CA THR A 137 1.75 -15.30 11.83
C THR A 137 3.08 -14.58 11.63
N PRO A 138 4.04 -15.17 10.88
CA PRO A 138 5.27 -14.46 10.53
C PRO A 138 5.00 -13.10 9.86
N GLY A 139 4.03 -13.04 8.93
CA GLY A 139 3.61 -11.79 8.30
C GLY A 139 3.09 -10.78 9.32
N ALA A 140 2.30 -11.20 10.31
CA ALA A 140 1.82 -10.31 11.37
C ALA A 140 2.96 -9.75 12.23
N LYS A 141 4.00 -10.54 12.52
CA LYS A 141 5.21 -10.04 13.20
C LYS A 141 5.91 -8.97 12.37
N PHE A 142 6.03 -9.14 11.05
CA PHE A 142 6.56 -8.10 10.15
C PHE A 142 5.68 -6.84 10.12
N GLY A 143 4.36 -6.99 10.00
CA GLY A 143 3.44 -5.85 10.05
C GLY A 143 3.53 -5.10 11.38
N SER A 144 3.63 -5.83 12.49
CA SER A 144 3.80 -5.23 13.82
C SER A 144 5.14 -4.53 13.98
N ALA A 145 6.24 -5.12 13.50
CA ALA A 145 7.56 -4.49 13.49
C ALA A 145 7.55 -3.17 12.70
N LEU A 146 6.88 -3.14 11.54
CA LEU A 146 6.70 -1.90 10.78
C LEU A 146 5.86 -0.88 11.54
N ALA A 147 4.81 -1.30 12.25
CA ALA A 147 4.01 -0.40 13.08
C ALA A 147 4.83 0.21 14.23
N VAL A 148 5.67 -0.56 14.91
CA VAL A 148 6.62 -0.08 15.94
C VAL A 148 7.51 1.02 15.39
N LEU A 149 8.10 0.81 14.21
CA LEU A 149 8.95 1.82 13.55
C LEU A 149 8.17 3.10 13.19
N LYS A 150 6.88 2.99 12.89
CA LYS A 150 6.02 4.16 12.64
C LYS A 150 5.68 4.93 13.91
N ILE A 151 5.44 4.22 15.00
CA ILE A 151 5.04 4.81 16.28
C ILE A 151 6.23 5.50 16.96
N HIS A 152 7.35 4.79 17.08
CA HIS A 152 8.51 5.26 17.85
C HIS A 152 9.57 5.95 16.98
N GLY A 153 9.48 5.82 15.64
CA GLY A 153 10.52 6.25 14.73
C GLY A 153 11.59 5.18 14.50
N ALA A 154 12.44 5.40 13.50
CA ALA A 154 13.40 4.40 13.05
C ALA A 154 14.42 4.01 14.12
N GLU A 155 15.01 4.99 14.81
CA GLU A 155 16.07 4.73 15.80
C GLU A 155 15.52 4.14 17.10
N ALA A 156 14.49 4.77 17.68
CA ALA A 156 13.93 4.32 18.96
C ALA A 156 13.16 3.00 18.86
N GLY A 157 12.51 2.73 17.71
CA GLY A 157 11.75 1.50 17.48
C GLY A 157 12.60 0.32 16.98
N GLN A 158 13.87 0.52 16.63
CA GLN A 158 14.68 -0.49 15.96
C GLN A 158 14.81 -1.80 16.76
N ALA A 159 15.20 -1.71 18.04
CA ALA A 159 15.45 -2.89 18.87
C ALA A 159 14.19 -3.76 19.05
N GLU A 160 13.03 -3.13 19.24
CA GLU A 160 11.75 -3.84 19.36
C GLU A 160 11.33 -4.46 18.02
N ALA A 161 11.47 -3.72 16.91
CA ALA A 161 11.15 -4.21 15.57
C ALA A 161 12.03 -5.41 15.19
N GLU A 162 13.34 -5.34 15.45
CA GLU A 162 14.27 -6.47 15.24
C GLU A 162 13.89 -7.67 16.09
N GLY A 163 13.53 -7.47 17.36
CA GLY A 163 13.06 -8.53 18.24
C GLY A 163 11.84 -9.27 17.67
N LEU A 164 10.87 -8.54 17.13
CA LEU A 164 9.69 -9.12 16.47
C LEU A 164 10.05 -9.90 15.20
N VAL A 165 10.96 -9.38 14.39
CA VAL A 165 11.43 -10.05 13.16
C VAL A 165 12.22 -11.31 13.50
N PHE A 166 13.13 -11.29 14.47
CA PHE A 166 13.92 -12.47 14.82
C PHE A 166 13.07 -13.61 15.40
N GLN A 167 11.93 -13.31 16.03
CA GLN A 167 10.96 -14.33 16.42
C GLN A 167 10.33 -15.07 15.24
N THR A 168 10.46 -14.61 13.98
CA THR A 168 10.05 -15.39 12.80
C THR A 168 11.08 -16.44 12.40
N LEU A 169 12.33 -16.32 12.89
CA LEU A 169 13.42 -17.26 12.63
C LEU A 169 13.48 -18.38 13.67
N HIS A 170 12.71 -18.26 14.76
CA HIS A 170 12.66 -19.30 15.78
C HIS A 170 12.15 -20.63 15.17
N PRO A 171 12.70 -21.80 15.59
CA PRO A 171 12.30 -23.10 15.05
C PRO A 171 10.80 -23.40 15.15
N GLU A 172 10.12 -22.78 16.11
CA GLU A 172 8.69 -22.93 16.37
C GLU A 172 7.82 -22.11 15.38
N ALA A 173 8.40 -21.15 14.67
CA ALA A 173 7.69 -20.34 13.70
C ALA A 173 7.49 -21.13 12.39
N LYS A 174 6.27 -21.58 12.15
CA LYS A 174 5.88 -22.22 10.88
C LYS A 174 5.82 -21.18 9.75
N ALA A 175 6.97 -20.86 9.16
CA ALA A 175 7.02 -20.09 7.92
C ALA A 175 6.59 -21.00 6.76
N SER A 176 5.40 -20.76 6.20
CA SER A 176 4.97 -21.46 4.98
C SER A 176 5.84 -21.02 3.82
N ILE A 177 6.66 -21.92 3.27
CA ILE A 177 7.53 -21.69 2.11
C ILE A 177 6.76 -21.91 0.79
N LEU A 178 5.44 -22.09 0.83
CA LEU A 178 4.64 -22.45 -0.34
C LEU A 178 4.34 -21.22 -1.21
N ALA A 179 4.81 -21.28 -2.46
CA ALA A 179 4.47 -20.41 -3.57
C ALA A 179 2.94 -20.23 -3.72
N PRO A 180 2.45 -19.11 -4.29
CA PRO A 180 1.03 -18.91 -4.52
C PRO A 180 0.51 -20.07 -5.36
N THR A 181 -0.39 -20.85 -4.78
CA THR A 181 -1.15 -21.85 -5.51
C THR A 181 -2.09 -21.09 -6.44
N PHE A 182 -1.65 -20.89 -7.67
CA PHE A 182 -2.57 -20.50 -8.75
C PHE A 182 -3.59 -21.63 -8.88
N SER A 183 -4.78 -21.40 -8.32
CA SER A 183 -5.93 -22.24 -8.60
C SER A 183 -6.21 -22.11 -10.10
N LYS A 184 -5.94 -23.19 -10.84
CA LYS A 184 -6.36 -23.29 -12.24
C LYS A 184 -7.88 -23.38 -12.25
N THR A 185 -8.54 -22.28 -12.59
CA THR A 185 -9.87 -22.29 -13.22
C THR A 185 -9.70 -22.23 -14.73
#